data_AF-A0A382XHW5-F1
#
_entry.id   AF-A0A382XHW5-F1
#
_cell.length_a   1.000
_cell.length_b   1.000
_cell.length_c   1.000
_cell.angle_alpha   90.00
_cell.angle_beta   90.00
_cell.angle_gamma   90.00
#
_symmetry.space_group_name_H-M   'P 1'
#
loop_
_entity.id
_entity.type
_entity.pdbx_description
1 polymer ?
#
loop_
_entity_poly.entity_id
_entity_poly.type
_entity_poly.pdbx_seq_one_letter_code
_entity_poly.pdbx_strand_id
1 'polypeptide(L)'
;IKKIKERHRHRYEVNIKYKDQFEKKGLIFSALSPDGMLPEIIELNNHPWFIGVQFHPEFRSRPFTPHPLFSSFVKAAEINKGRL
;
A
#
# COMPACT_ATOMS: atom_id res chain seq x y z
N ILE A 1 -0.22 -13.32 -15.16
CA ILE A 1 0.12 -12.31 -14.12
C ILE A 1 -0.48 -10.98 -14.55
N LYS A 2 -1.42 -10.41 -13.78
CA LYS A 2 -2.06 -9.14 -14.10
C LYS A 2 -1.12 -8.00 -13.69
N LYS A 3 -0.60 -7.24 -14.66
CA LYS A 3 0.26 -6.08 -14.38
C LYS A 3 -0.63 -4.89 -14.00
N ILE A 4 -0.31 -4.26 -12.88
CA ILE A 4 -0.94 -3.01 -12.43
C ILE A 4 -0.04 -1.86 -12.86
N LYS A 5 -0.64 -0.72 -13.21
CA LYS A 5 0.08 0.54 -13.47
C LYS A 5 -0.57 1.58 -12.56
N GLU A 6 0.19 2.46 -11.96
CA GLU A 6 -0.35 3.56 -11.15
C GLU A 6 0.32 4.90 -11.50
N ARG A 7 -0.14 6.00 -10.91
CA ARG A 7 0.43 7.34 -11.16
C ARG A 7 1.36 7.75 -10.02
N HIS A 8 2.54 8.22 -10.37
CA HIS A 8 3.57 8.62 -9.42
C HIS A 8 3.86 10.11 -9.54
N ARG A 9 4.15 10.76 -8.41
CA ARG A 9 4.65 12.14 -8.38
C ARG A 9 5.52 12.37 -7.15
N HIS A 10 6.61 11.63 -7.07
CA HIS A 10 7.64 11.77 -6.03
C HIS A 10 9.04 11.77 -6.66
N ARG A 11 10.04 12.14 -5.87
CA ARG A 11 11.47 12.05 -6.23
C ARG A 11 12.28 11.19 -5.26
N TYR A 12 11.75 10.99 -4.06
CA TYR A 12 12.41 10.19 -3.03
C TYR A 12 11.90 8.76 -3.11
N GLU A 13 12.84 7.85 -2.93
CA GLU A 13 12.64 6.40 -2.96
C GLU A 13 13.03 5.81 -1.60
N VAL A 14 12.46 4.66 -1.26
CA VAL A 14 12.86 3.94 -0.05
C VAL A 14 14.26 3.38 -0.22
N ASN A 15 15.12 3.61 0.77
CA ASN A 15 16.46 3.03 0.78
C ASN A 15 16.39 1.55 1.20
N ILE A 16 16.58 0.65 0.23
CA ILE A 16 16.48 -0.80 0.39
C ILE A 16 17.43 -1.37 1.45
N LYS A 17 18.52 -0.66 1.79
CA LYS A 17 19.46 -1.07 2.85
C LYS A 17 18.79 -1.20 4.23
N TYR A 18 17.66 -0.54 4.43
CA TYR A 18 16.89 -0.61 5.67
C TYR A 18 15.76 -1.65 5.64
N LYS A 19 15.54 -2.33 4.50
CA LYS A 19 14.43 -3.27 4.31
C LYS A 19 14.36 -4.31 5.41
N ASP A 20 15.45 -5.02 5.66
CA ASP A 20 15.52 -6.08 6.68
C ASP A 20 15.23 -5.56 8.10
N GLN A 21 15.62 -4.31 8.39
CA GLN A 21 15.35 -3.69 9.69
C GLN A 21 13.86 -3.39 9.88
N PHE A 22 13.19 -2.97 8.80
CA PHE A 22 11.74 -2.76 8.80
C PHE A 22 10.98 -4.09 8.86
N GLU A 23 11.40 -5.10 8.10
CA GLU A 23 10.78 -6.43 8.10
C GLU A 23 10.87 -7.12 9.46
N LYS A 24 12.01 -6.99 10.17
CA LYS A 24 12.15 -7.47 11.55
C LYS A 24 11.18 -6.82 12.54
N LYS A 25 10.70 -5.60 12.24
CA LYS A 25 9.71 -4.87 13.04
C LYS A 25 8.26 -5.10 12.57
N GLY A 26 8.06 -6.02 11.62
CA GLY A 26 6.74 -6.41 11.13
C GLY A 26 6.23 -5.63 9.92
N LEU A 27 7.02 -4.74 9.33
CA LEU A 27 6.65 -4.08 8.07
C LEU A 27 6.86 -5.07 6.91
N ILE A 28 5.91 -5.19 6.01
CA ILE A 28 5.96 -6.10 4.87
C ILE A 28 6.08 -5.27 3.59
N PHE A 29 7.05 -5.60 2.74
CA PHE A 29 7.20 -5.00 1.41
C PHE A 29 6.40 -5.81 0.37
N SER A 30 5.09 -5.60 0.35
CA SER A 30 4.13 -6.42 -0.42
C SER A 30 4.21 -6.25 -1.93
N ALA A 31 4.70 -5.11 -2.42
CA ALA A 31 4.92 -4.90 -3.85
C ALA A 31 6.23 -4.14 -4.10
N LEU A 32 6.91 -4.57 -5.14
CA LEU A 32 8.11 -3.95 -5.67
C LEU A 32 7.85 -3.53 -7.12
N SER A 33 8.63 -2.58 -7.62
CA SER A 33 8.71 -2.23 -9.03
C SER A 33 9.06 -3.45 -9.89
N PRO A 34 8.82 -3.42 -11.22
CA PRO A 34 9.06 -4.57 -12.09
C PRO A 34 10.50 -5.11 -12.10
N ASP A 35 11.47 -4.26 -11.78
CA ASP A 35 12.89 -4.61 -11.61
C ASP A 35 13.24 -5.10 -10.19
N GLY A 36 12.29 -5.08 -9.25
CA GLY A 36 12.44 -5.55 -7.89
C GLY A 36 13.19 -4.58 -6.96
N MET A 37 13.50 -3.37 -7.42
CA MET A 37 14.41 -2.45 -6.72
C MET A 37 13.69 -1.44 -5.82
N LEU A 38 12.50 -1.01 -6.20
CA LEU A 38 11.76 0.07 -5.53
C LEU A 38 10.52 -0.49 -4.82
N PRO A 39 10.41 -0.30 -3.51
CA PRO A 39 9.17 -0.52 -2.77
C PRO A 39 8.00 0.33 -3.28
N GLU A 40 6.93 -0.34 -3.70
CA GLU A 40 5.72 0.30 -4.23
C GLU A 40 4.59 0.33 -3.18
N ILE A 41 4.46 -0.77 -2.43
CA ILE A 41 3.42 -0.97 -1.42
C ILE A 41 4.05 -1.61 -0.18
N ILE A 42 3.72 -1.07 0.98
CA ILE A 42 4.05 -1.61 2.30
C ILE A 42 2.80 -1.92 3.11
N GLU A 43 2.88 -2.94 3.95
CA GLU A 43 1.86 -3.33 4.91
C GLU A 43 2.48 -3.47 6.30
N LEU A 44 1.65 -3.46 7.35
CA LEU A 44 2.13 -3.70 8.72
C LEU A 44 1.42 -4.91 9.30
N ASN A 45 2.22 -5.89 9.75
CA ASN A 45 1.69 -7.07 10.40
C ASN A 45 1.02 -6.70 11.74
N ASN A 46 0.02 -7.48 12.16
CA ASN A 46 -0.77 -7.26 13.37
C ASN A 46 -1.56 -5.93 13.41
N HIS A 47 -1.77 -5.26 12.27
CA HIS A 47 -2.70 -4.13 12.15
C HIS A 47 -3.91 -4.53 11.29
N PRO A 48 -5.16 -4.25 11.70
CA PRO A 48 -6.35 -4.77 11.00
C PRO A 48 -6.48 -4.28 9.55
N TRP A 49 -5.94 -3.09 9.27
CA TRP A 49 -5.79 -2.58 7.91
C TRP A 49 -4.69 -1.51 7.93
N PHE A 50 -3.51 -1.81 7.40
CA PHE A 50 -2.42 -0.84 7.23
C PHE A 50 -1.80 -1.06 5.87
N ILE A 51 -1.95 -0.09 4.97
CA ILE A 51 -1.37 -0.12 3.63
C ILE A 51 -0.79 1.26 3.35
N GLY A 52 0.50 1.31 3.04
CA GLY A 52 1.18 2.49 2.51
C GLY A 52 1.54 2.27 1.04
N VAL A 53 1.30 3.26 0.20
CA VAL A 53 1.62 3.21 -1.23
C VAL A 53 2.43 4.43 -1.64
N GLN A 54 3.33 4.27 -2.60
CA GLN A 54 4.14 5.37 -3.11
C GLN A 54 3.44 6.17 -4.22
N PHE A 55 2.54 5.50 -4.94
CA PHE A 55 1.71 6.08 -5.99
C PHE A 55 0.46 6.79 -5.46
N HIS A 56 -0.28 7.42 -6.37
CA HIS A 56 -1.49 8.19 -6.12
C HIS A 56 -2.76 7.44 -6.59
N PRO A 57 -3.33 6.52 -5.78
CA PRO A 57 -4.53 5.77 -6.16
C PRO A 57 -5.76 6.67 -6.37
N GLU A 58 -5.79 7.86 -5.77
CA GLU A 58 -6.85 8.85 -5.88
C GLU A 58 -7.07 9.30 -7.32
N PHE A 59 -6.02 9.36 -8.14
CA PHE A 59 -6.16 9.78 -9.53
C PHE A 59 -6.80 8.72 -10.43
N ARG A 60 -6.91 7.48 -9.94
CA ARG A 60 -7.56 6.37 -10.67
C ARG A 60 -8.90 5.96 -10.10
N SER A 61 -9.25 6.43 -8.91
CA SER A 61 -10.56 6.22 -8.31
C SER A 61 -11.63 7.02 -9.06
N ARG A 62 -12.78 6.41 -9.36
CA ARG A 62 -13.96 7.10 -9.90
C ARG A 62 -15.21 6.74 -9.10
N PRO A 63 -16.28 7.57 -9.13
CA PRO A 63 -17.49 7.32 -8.35
C PRO A 63 -18.11 5.92 -8.54
N PHE A 64 -18.18 5.43 -9.78
CA PHE A 64 -18.75 4.11 -10.11
C PHE A 64 -17.72 2.98 -10.13
N THR A 65 -16.44 3.31 -10.04
CA THR A 65 -15.34 2.35 -10.01
C THR A 65 -14.29 2.83 -8.99
N PRO A 66 -14.62 2.77 -7.69
CA PRO A 66 -13.72 3.23 -6.65
C PRO A 66 -12.46 2.37 -6.63
N HIS A 67 -11.31 3.00 -6.38
CA HIS A 67 -10.05 2.26 -6.29
C HIS A 67 -10.13 1.23 -5.15
N PRO A 68 -9.66 -0.02 -5.34
CA PRO A 68 -9.78 -1.09 -4.34
C PRO A 68 -9.24 -0.72 -2.96
N LEU A 69 -8.14 0.05 -2.90
CA LEU A 69 -7.58 0.54 -1.64
C LEU A 69 -8.59 1.35 -0.84
N PHE A 70 -9.29 2.32 -1.45
CA PHE A 70 -10.29 3.13 -0.73
C PHE A 70 -11.49 2.31 -0.29
N SER A 71 -12.03 1.45 -1.18
CA SER A 71 -13.15 0.57 -0.83
C SER A 71 -12.80 -0.37 0.32
N SER A 72 -11.58 -0.92 0.31
CA SER A 72 -11.09 -1.80 1.38
C SER A 72 -10.85 -1.04 2.69
N PHE A 73 -10.33 0.19 2.62
CA PHE A 73 -10.10 1.06 3.77
C PHE A 73 -11.42 1.38 4.49
N VAL A 74 -12.43 1.83 3.75
CA VAL A 74 -13.75 2.16 4.32
C VAL A 74 -14.38 0.92 4.94
N LYS A 75 -14.30 -0.24 4.26
CA LYS A 75 -14.79 -1.50 4.83
C LYS A 75 -14.09 -1.87 6.13
N ALA A 76 -12.76 -1.71 6.20
CA ALA A 76 -12.01 -2.00 7.40
C ALA A 76 -12.32 -1.01 8.54
N ALA A 77 -12.54 0.27 8.22
CA ALA A 77 -12.97 1.28 9.18
C ALA A 77 -14.34 0.93 9.79
N GLU A 78 -15.30 0.50 8.96
CA GLU A 78 -16.63 0.07 9.43
C GLU A 78 -16.54 -1.15 10.34
N ILE A 79 -15.75 -2.16 9.98
CA ILE A 79 -15.52 -3.35 10.81
C ILE A 79 -14.90 -2.98 12.16
N ASN A 80 -13.91 -2.08 12.17
CA ASN A 80 -13.25 -1.67 13.41
C ASN A 80 -14.13 -0.76 14.27
N LYS A 81 -15.01 0.04 13.67
CA LYS A 81 -16.00 0.83 14.42
C LYS A 81 -16.88 -0.05 15.31
N GLY A 82 -17.27 -1.24 14.83
CA GLY A 82 -18.05 -2.21 15.59
C GLY A 82 -17.27 -3.03 16.62
N ARG A 83 -15.95 -2.82 16.77
CA ARG A 83 -15.10 -3.46 17.79
C ARG A 83 -14.88 -2.59 19.03
N LEU A 84 -15.34 -1.34 19.01
CA LEU A 84 -15.47 -0.46 20.17
C LEU A 84 -16.80 -0.74 20.87
#